data_AF-A0A3P7QRB3-F1
#
_entry.id   AF-A0A3P7QRB3-F1
#
_cell.length_a   1.000
_cell.length_b   1.000
_cell.length_c   1.000
_cell.angle_alpha   90.00
_cell.angle_beta   90.00
_cell.angle_gamma   90.00
#
_symmetry.space_group_name_H-M   'P 1'
#
loop_
_entity.id
_entity.type
_entity.pdbx_description
1 polymer ?
#
loop_
_entity_poly.entity_id
_entity_poly.type
_entity_poly.pdbx_seq_one_letter_code
_entity_poly.pdbx_strand_id
1 'polypeptide(L)' 'MFKDLEKWLCEVTGYDKISLQPNSGAAGEYTGLLTIRKYLDSLDQHQRNVTHMANMKVVVVSSDKHGNINYKDLAAKV' A
#
# COMPACT_ATOMS: atom_id res chain seq x y z
N MET A 1 0.21 4.77 26.72
CA MET A 1 1.36 4.80 25.79
C MET A 1 0.99 4.31 24.39
N PHE A 2 0.85 3.00 24.10
CA PHE A 2 0.58 2.55 22.72
C PHE A 2 -0.75 3.07 22.14
N LYS A 3 -1.81 3.11 22.96
CA LYS A 3 -3.12 3.67 22.56
C LYS A 3 -3.04 5.17 22.23
N ASP A 4 -2.24 5.92 22.98
CA ASP A 4 -2.09 7.36 22.77
C ASP A 4 -1.31 7.62 21.48
N LEU A 5 -0.25 6.85 21.25
CA LEU A 5 0.54 6.91 20.01
C LEU A 5 -0.29 6.54 18.78
N GLU A 6 -1.07 5.46 18.85
CA GLU A 6 -2.02 5.08 17.78
C GLU A 6 -2.99 6.24 17.50
N LYS A 7 -3.59 6.83 18.55
CA LYS A 7 -4.53 7.96 18.40
C LYS A 7 -3.88 9.15 17.71
N TRP A 8 -2.69 9.57 18.14
CA TRP A 8 -2.00 10.72 17.54
C TRP A 8 -1.64 10.48 16.08
N LEU A 9 -1.13 9.29 15.76
CA LEU A 9 -0.78 8.96 14.39
C LEU A 9 -2.03 8.88 13.50
N CYS A 10 -3.15 8.33 13.99
CA CYS A 10 -4.42 8.36 13.28
C CYS A 10 -4.89 9.79 13.00
N GLU A 11 -4.80 10.68 13.99
CA GLU A 11 -5.19 12.10 13.85
C GLU A 11 -4.38 12.84 12.79
N VAL A 12 -3.06 12.59 12.71
CA VAL A 12 -2.17 13.26 11.74
C VAL A 12 -2.28 12.68 10.33
N THR A 13 -2.59 11.38 10.19
CA THR A 13 -2.61 10.69 8.89
C THR A 13 -4.00 10.53 8.28
N GLY A 14 -5.06 10.66 9.09
CA GLY A 14 -6.45 10.45 8.67
C GLY A 14 -6.87 8.98 8.56
N TYR A 15 -6.08 8.03 9.08
CA TYR A 15 -6.47 6.63 9.16
C TYR A 15 -7.35 6.33 10.38
N ASP A 16 -8.24 5.35 10.27
CA ASP A 16 -9.06 4.88 11.39
C ASP A 16 -8.24 4.13 12.45
N LYS A 17 -7.20 3.40 12.01
CA LYS A 17 -6.39 2.49 12.84
C LYS A 17 -4.95 2.38 12.36
N ILE A 18 -4.04 2.16 13.32
CA ILE A 18 -2.61 1.96 13.06
C ILE A 18 -2.10 0.72 13.81
N SER A 19 -1.31 -0.09 13.11
CA SER A 19 -0.54 -1.19 13.70
C SER A 19 0.89 -0.73 14.00
N LEU A 20 1.34 -0.93 15.24
CA LEU A 20 2.71 -0.66 15.67
C LEU A 20 3.62 -1.91 15.58
N GLN A 21 3.14 -2.99 14.95
CA GLN A 21 3.88 -4.25 14.81
C GLN A 21 5.06 -4.17 13.81
N PRO A 22 4.96 -3.47 12.67
CA PRO A 22 6.08 -3.37 11.73
C PRO A 22 7.21 -2.51 12.32
N ASN A 23 8.42 -3.07 12.35
CA ASN A 23 9.59 -2.47 12.98
C ASN A 23 10.46 -1.63 12.01
N SER A 24 10.07 -1.52 10.74
CA SER A 24 10.76 -0.74 9.71
C SER A 24 9.76 -0.32 8.63
N GLY A 25 10.12 0.69 7.83
CA GLY A 25 9.29 1.15 6.70
C GLY A 25 9.01 0.02 5.70
N ALA A 26 10.04 -0.71 5.28
CA ALA A 26 9.89 -1.84 4.35
C ALA A 26 8.99 -2.97 4.91
N ALA A 27 9.08 -3.27 6.21
CA ALA A 27 8.17 -4.21 6.84
C ALA A 27 6.73 -3.68 6.85
N GLY A 28 6.55 -2.38 7.09
CA GLY A 28 5.25 -1.71 7.04
C GLY A 28 4.60 -1.79 5.66
N GLU A 29 5.36 -1.52 4.60
CA GLU A 29 4.90 -1.65 3.21
C GLU A 29 4.46 -3.10 2.90
N TYR A 30 5.27 -4.08 3.31
CA TYR A 30 4.92 -5.49 3.14
C TYR A 30 3.64 -5.87 3.90
N THR A 31 3.51 -5.46 5.17
CA THR A 31 2.28 -5.67 5.96
C THR A 31 1.07 -5.00 5.33
N GLY A 32 1.23 -3.79 4.79
CA GLY A 32 0.17 -3.09 4.06
C GLY A 32 -0.32 -3.86 2.84
N LEU A 33 0.61 -4.36 2.02
CA LEU A 33 0.29 -5.16 0.83
C LEU A 33 -0.39 -6.49 1.18
N LEU A 34 0.07 -7.17 2.24
CA LEU A 34 -0.59 -8.38 2.76
C LEU A 34 -2.01 -8.09 3.26
N THR A 35 -2.23 -6.94 3.91
CA THR A 35 -3.54 -6.53 4.41
C THR A 35 -4.51 -6.30 3.25
N ILE A 36 -4.08 -5.59 2.20
CA ILE A 36 -4.85 -5.39 0.98
C ILE A 36 -5.16 -6.74 0.32
N ARG A 37 -4.18 -7.63 0.22
CA ARG A 37 -4.39 -8.98 -0.36
C ARG A 37 -5.43 -9.77 0.40
N LYS A 38 -5.35 -9.81 1.74
CA LYS A 38 -6.33 -10.52 2.58
C LYS A 38 -7.72 -9.90 2.52
N TYR A 39 -7.82 -8.59 2.41
CA TYR A 39 -9.10 -7.91 2.17
C TYR A 39 -9.71 -8.34 0.83
N LEU A 40 -8.94 -8.33 -0.26
CA LEU A 40 -9.41 -8.78 -1.57
C LEU A 40 -9.80 -10.27 -1.57
N ASP A 41 -9.03 -11.13 -0.89
CA ASP A 41 -9.36 -12.54 -0.72
C ASP A 41 -10.69 -12.73 0.03
N SER A 42 -11.00 -11.88 1.01
CA SER A 42 -12.28 -11.91 1.75
C SER A 42 -13.50 -11.48 0.90
N LEU A 43 -13.25 -10.88 -0.26
CA LEU A 43 -14.26 -10.47 -1.23
C LEU A 43 -14.28 -11.36 -2.49
N ASP A 44 -13.57 -12.50 -2.46
CA ASP A 44 -13.37 -13.40 -3.61
C ASP A 44 -12.75 -12.71 -4.85
N GLN A 45 -11.99 -11.62 -4.66
CA GLN A 45 -11.36 -10.83 -5.73
C GLN A 45 -9.89 -11.21 -5.98
N HIS A 46 -9.58 -12.51 -5.97
CA HIS A 46 -8.21 -13.04 -6.05
C HIS A 46 -7.44 -12.61 -7.31
N GLN A 47 -8.14 -12.31 -8.40
CA GLN A 47 -7.61 -11.87 -9.69
C GLN A 47 -6.95 -10.48 -9.64
N ARG A 48 -7.24 -9.66 -8.62
CA ARG A 48 -6.59 -8.36 -8.40
C ARG A 48 -5.23 -8.59 -7.71
N ASN A 49 -4.21 -8.93 -8.51
CA ASN A 49 -2.93 -9.45 -8.02
C ASN A 49 -1.70 -8.66 -8.52
N VAL A 50 -1.78 -7.34 -8.71
CA VAL A 50 -0.68 -6.52 -9.27
C VAL A 50 0.00 -5.66 -8.19
N THR A 51 1.17 -6.07 -7.63
CA THR A 51 2.03 -5.29 -6.70
C THR A 51 3.48 -5.81 -6.70
N HIS A 52 4.42 -5.09 -6.06
CA HIS A 52 5.86 -5.42 -6.01
C HIS A 52 6.27 -6.46 -4.94
N MET A 53 5.45 -6.68 -3.91
CA MET A 53 5.75 -7.61 -2.81
C MET A 53 4.50 -8.43 -2.43
N ALA A 54 4.71 -9.64 -1.91
CA ALA A 54 3.65 -10.62 -1.60
C ALA A 54 3.11 -11.47 -2.78
N ASN A 55 3.99 -11.90 -3.69
CA ASN A 55 3.65 -12.80 -4.83
C ASN A 55 2.60 -12.21 -5.80
N MET A 56 2.63 -10.89 -5.95
CA MET A 56 1.78 -10.13 -6.86
C MET A 56 2.63 -9.68 -8.07
N LYS A 57 1.99 -9.41 -9.22
CA LYS A 57 2.61 -9.00 -10.47
C LYS A 57 3.05 -7.54 -10.40
N VAL A 58 4.31 -7.24 -10.69
CA VAL A 58 4.79 -5.84 -10.72
C VAL A 58 4.44 -5.19 -12.05
N VAL A 59 3.83 -4.01 -12.02
CA VAL A 59 3.64 -3.14 -13.19
C VAL A 59 4.34 -1.82 -12.91
N VAL A 60 5.46 -1.60 -13.60
CA VAL A 60 6.26 -0.38 -13.46
C VAL A 60 5.58 0.77 -14.19
N VAL A 61 5.51 1.96 -13.59
CA VAL A 61 5.06 3.20 -14.24
C VAL A 61 6.25 4.14 -14.34
N SER A 62 6.48 4.70 -15.52
CA SER A 62 7.59 5.62 -15.80
C SER A 62 7.39 6.98 -15.14
N SER A 63 8.50 7.69 -14.93
CA SER A 63 8.49 9.09 -14.53
C SER A 63 8.52 10.00 -15.77
N ASP A 64 7.91 11.18 -15.66
CA ASP A 64 8.04 12.22 -16.68
C ASP A 64 9.37 12.98 -16.56
N LYS A 65 9.61 13.94 -17.46
CA LYS A 65 10.84 14.76 -17.48
C LYS A 65 11.06 15.63 -16.23
N HIS A 66 10.05 15.77 -15.37
CA HIS A 66 10.10 16.55 -14.13
C HIS A 66 10.21 15.64 -12.89
N GLY A 67 10.24 14.32 -13.07
CA GLY A 67 10.27 13.34 -11.98
C GLY A 67 8.89 13.01 -11.40
N ASN A 68 7.80 13.51 -11.99
CA ASN A 68 6.44 13.15 -11.59
C ASN A 68 6.03 11.80 -12.21
N ILE A 69 4.88 11.28 -11.79
CA ILE A 69 4.26 10.12 -12.42
C ILE A 69 3.88 10.46 -13.86
N ASN A 70 4.30 9.64 -14.82
CA ASN A 70 3.87 9.78 -16.21
C ASN A 70 2.41 9.32 -16.37
N TYR A 71 1.48 10.28 -16.39
CA TYR A 71 0.04 10.00 -16.52
C TYR A 71 -0.34 9.26 -17.81
N LYS A 72 0.37 9.47 -18.92
CA LYS A 72 0.08 8.76 -20.18
C LYS A 72 0.43 7.27 -20.05
N ASP A 73 1.56 6.97 -19.44
CA ASP A 73 2.01 5.61 -19.18
C ASP A 73 1.16 4.92 -18.11
N LEU A 74 0.75 5.64 -17.07
CA LEU A 74 -0.19 5.15 -16.06
C LEU A 74 -1.53 4.78 -16.69
N ALA A 75 -2.13 5.68 -17.47
CA ALA A 75 -3.44 5.46 -18.09
C ALA A 75 -3.46 4.30 -19.10
N ALA A 76 -2.32 3.94 -19.68
CA ALA A 76 -2.21 2.78 -20.58
C ALA A 76 -2.15 1.43 -19.83
N LYS A 77 -1.93 1.44 -18.51
CA LYS A 77 -1.69 0.25 -17.67
C LYS A 77 -2.82 -0.06 -16.68
N VAL A 78 -3.75 0.87 -16.50
CA VAL A 78 -4.93 0.78 -15.61
C VAL A 78 -6.18 0.60 -16.44
#